data_AF-A0A952RJM7-F1
#
_entry.id   AF-A0A952RJM7-F1
#
_cell.length_a   1.000
_cell.length_b   1.000
_cell.length_c   1.000
_cell.angle_alpha   90.00
_cell.angle_beta   90.00
_cell.angle_gamma   90.00
#
_symmetry.space_group_name_H-M   'P 1'
#
loop_
_entity.id
_entity.type
_entity.pdbx_description
1 polymer ?
#
loop_
_entity_poly.entity_id
_entity_poly.type
_entity_poly.pdbx_seq_one_letter_code
_entity_poly.pdbx_strand_id
1 'polypeptide(L)'
;MANLLLHSLSELDEIVLGLVDRCSPRAILEIGSEHGGFSQQLHDRCAKAGTKLHTVEPFPAPAVVELAKTSETLELYVDKSIPHLLQRGCGADFVVVDGDHNWFTVYNELTLIARSWEEKEMTGTIVLHDVSWPCARRDQYYDPADIPAEALHPYCYQQGVTVGVDEMVDGGFRGEGAFAYAVKAGGPCNGVLTAIEDFVADNPGWTYRSIDAVFGLGCLTRAGTREDAIAAEVFAPYQNSLVGRLEANRLALYLKVIELQDALKKVAA
;
A
#
# COMPACT_ATOMS: atom_id res chain seq x y z
N MET A 1 -8.22 -22.68 8.64
CA MET A 1 -9.21 -21.62 8.32
C MET A 1 -8.71 -20.95 7.06
N ALA A 2 -9.60 -20.50 6.16
CA ALA A 2 -9.16 -19.68 5.04
C ALA A 2 -8.51 -18.40 5.61
N ASN A 3 -7.28 -18.09 5.20
CA ASN A 3 -6.54 -16.88 5.58
C ASN A 3 -7.12 -15.68 4.83
N LEU A 4 -8.40 -15.37 5.06
CA LEU A 4 -9.10 -14.29 4.38
C LEU A 4 -8.51 -12.94 4.83
N LEU A 5 -8.02 -12.16 3.87
CA LEU A 5 -7.54 -10.78 4.05
C LEU A 5 -6.30 -10.61 4.93
N LEU A 6 -5.58 -11.69 5.25
CA LEU A 6 -4.28 -11.56 5.95
C LEU A 6 -3.19 -10.96 5.04
N HIS A 7 -3.40 -11.01 3.72
CA HIS A 7 -2.51 -10.47 2.68
C HIS A 7 -3.34 -9.75 1.62
N SER A 8 -3.96 -8.61 1.94
CA SER A 8 -4.91 -7.90 1.06
C SER A 8 -4.38 -7.64 -0.34
N LEU A 9 -3.11 -7.20 -0.47
CA LEU A 9 -2.51 -6.95 -1.78
C LEU A 9 -2.37 -8.22 -2.64
N SER A 10 -2.27 -9.40 -2.01
CA SER A 10 -2.20 -10.67 -2.74
C SER A 10 -3.50 -11.03 -3.46
N GLU A 11 -4.64 -10.46 -3.07
CA GLU A 11 -5.92 -10.62 -3.76
C GLU A 11 -5.97 -9.83 -5.08
N LEU A 12 -4.99 -8.95 -5.31
CA LEU A 12 -4.88 -8.08 -6.48
C LEU A 12 -3.70 -8.49 -7.39
N ASP A 13 -3.16 -9.69 -7.19
CA ASP A 13 -1.99 -10.20 -7.88
C ASP A 13 -2.13 -10.22 -9.40
N GLU A 14 -3.28 -10.63 -9.94
CA GLU A 14 -3.54 -10.64 -11.38
C GLU A 14 -3.36 -9.24 -12.01
N ILE A 15 -3.68 -8.19 -11.25
CA ILE A 15 -3.58 -6.80 -11.71
C ILE A 15 -2.14 -6.32 -11.59
N VAL A 16 -1.52 -6.48 -10.41
CA VAL A 16 -0.15 -5.99 -10.17
C VAL A 16 0.86 -6.76 -11.02
N LEU A 17 0.77 -8.09 -11.05
CA LEU A 17 1.64 -8.92 -11.87
C LEU A 17 1.34 -8.73 -13.38
N GLY A 18 0.09 -8.43 -13.74
CA GLY A 18 -0.28 -8.06 -15.11
C GLY A 18 0.40 -6.75 -15.57
N LEU A 19 0.56 -5.76 -14.68
CA LEU A 19 1.37 -4.58 -14.96
C LEU A 19 2.85 -4.93 -15.09
N VAL A 20 3.39 -5.74 -14.17
CA VAL A 20 4.79 -6.17 -14.21
C VAL A 20 5.11 -6.84 -15.55
N ASP A 21 4.28 -7.78 -15.99
CA ASP A 21 4.50 -8.51 -17.25
C ASP A 21 4.49 -7.56 -18.46
N ARG A 22 3.54 -6.62 -18.52
CA ARG A 22 3.40 -5.68 -19.63
C ARG A 22 4.44 -4.56 -19.63
N CYS A 23 4.81 -4.05 -18.46
CA CYS A 23 5.86 -3.05 -18.32
C CYS A 23 7.23 -3.65 -18.60
N SER A 24 7.43 -4.93 -18.23
CA SER A 24 8.70 -5.66 -18.30
C SER A 24 9.84 -4.88 -17.62
N PRO A 25 9.71 -4.60 -16.30
CA PRO A 25 10.65 -3.74 -15.60
C PRO A 25 12.05 -4.37 -15.49
N ARG A 26 13.07 -3.51 -15.46
CA ARG A 26 14.45 -3.93 -15.23
C ARG A 26 14.69 -4.27 -13.77
N ALA A 27 14.03 -3.55 -12.87
CA ALA A 27 14.07 -3.80 -11.45
C ALA A 27 12.77 -3.39 -10.78
N ILE A 28 12.37 -4.15 -9.77
CA ILE A 28 11.22 -3.88 -8.91
C ILE A 28 11.73 -3.48 -7.53
N LEU A 29 11.13 -2.46 -6.94
CA LEU A 29 11.26 -2.12 -5.53
C LEU A 29 9.95 -2.42 -4.82
N GLU A 30 9.97 -3.32 -3.86
CA GLU A 30 8.87 -3.60 -2.92
C GLU A 30 9.16 -2.87 -1.60
N ILE A 31 8.22 -2.04 -1.15
CA ILE A 31 8.26 -1.35 0.14
C ILE A 31 7.13 -1.91 0.98
N GLY A 32 7.49 -2.54 2.11
CA GLY A 32 6.55 -3.29 2.93
C GLY A 32 6.35 -4.71 2.37
N SER A 33 6.91 -5.69 3.07
CA SER A 33 6.72 -7.11 2.74
C SER A 33 5.81 -7.83 3.73
N GLU A 34 5.58 -7.23 4.90
CA GLU A 34 4.70 -7.74 5.95
C GLU A 34 4.97 -9.23 6.24
N HIS A 35 4.02 -10.13 5.95
CA HIS A 35 4.17 -11.58 6.15
C HIS A 35 4.87 -12.32 4.99
N GLY A 36 5.16 -11.64 3.88
CA GLY A 36 5.90 -12.17 2.72
C GLY A 36 5.05 -12.86 1.66
N GLY A 37 3.71 -12.87 1.81
CA GLY A 37 2.80 -13.55 0.88
C GLY A 37 2.90 -13.01 -0.55
N PHE A 38 2.85 -11.68 -0.70
CA PHE A 38 2.98 -11.03 -1.99
C PHE A 38 4.44 -11.01 -2.50
N SER A 39 5.40 -10.88 -1.60
CA SER A 39 6.84 -10.91 -1.92
C SER A 39 7.25 -12.20 -2.62
N GLN A 40 6.70 -13.35 -2.21
CA GLN A 40 6.93 -14.62 -2.89
C GLN A 40 6.39 -14.61 -4.33
N GLN A 41 5.23 -14.01 -4.56
CA GLN A 41 4.63 -13.94 -5.90
C GLN A 41 5.44 -13.01 -6.82
N LEU A 42 5.89 -11.86 -6.31
CA LEU A 42 6.80 -10.95 -7.01
C LEU A 42 8.12 -11.63 -7.34
N HIS A 43 8.72 -12.33 -6.37
CA HIS A 43 9.94 -13.10 -6.56
C HIS A 43 9.79 -14.12 -7.69
N ASP A 44 8.71 -14.92 -7.67
CA ASP A 44 8.50 -15.98 -8.66
C ASP A 44 8.31 -15.42 -10.08
N ARG A 45 7.72 -14.22 -10.21
CA ARG A 45 7.65 -13.51 -11.49
C ARG A 45 9.01 -12.96 -11.91
N CYS A 46 9.73 -12.31 -11.00
CA CYS A 46 11.06 -11.77 -11.25
C CYS A 46 12.06 -12.84 -11.68
N ALA A 47 12.07 -13.99 -10.99
CA ALA A 47 12.94 -15.13 -11.31
C ALA A 47 12.69 -15.69 -12.72
N LYS A 48 11.44 -15.68 -13.20
CA LYS A 48 11.10 -16.10 -14.56
C LYS A 48 11.53 -15.07 -15.62
N ALA A 49 11.46 -13.79 -15.29
CA ALA A 49 11.78 -12.69 -16.21
C ALA A 49 13.27 -12.28 -16.20
N GLY A 50 14.05 -12.71 -15.20
CA GLY A 50 15.40 -12.22 -14.96
C GLY A 50 15.44 -10.78 -14.42
N THR A 51 14.32 -10.31 -13.88
CA THR A 51 14.19 -8.99 -13.25
C THR A 51 14.74 -9.03 -11.82
N LYS A 52 15.38 -7.95 -11.37
CA LYS A 52 15.82 -7.81 -9.97
C LYS A 52 14.65 -7.38 -9.08
N LEU A 53 14.53 -7.98 -7.91
CA LEU A 53 13.61 -7.57 -6.86
C LEU A 53 14.40 -7.03 -5.68
N HIS A 54 14.15 -5.78 -5.30
CA HIS A 54 14.64 -5.19 -4.06
C HIS A 54 13.47 -5.07 -3.11
N THR A 55 13.59 -5.62 -1.90
CA THR A 55 12.56 -5.51 -0.86
C THR A 55 13.10 -4.67 0.29
N VAL A 56 12.36 -3.66 0.70
CA VAL A 56 12.67 -2.81 1.86
C VAL A 56 11.61 -3.06 2.93
N GLU A 57 12.05 -3.56 4.07
CA GLU A 57 11.16 -3.92 5.18
C GLU A 57 11.91 -3.80 6.51
N PRO A 58 11.43 -2.99 7.48
CA PRO A 58 12.09 -2.86 8.78
C PRO A 58 12.03 -4.14 9.62
N PHE A 59 10.96 -4.93 9.51
CA PHE A 59 10.73 -6.11 10.36
C PHE A 59 10.34 -7.35 9.53
N PRO A 60 11.22 -7.87 8.65
CA PRO A 60 10.84 -8.87 7.67
C PRO A 60 10.49 -10.20 8.32
N ALA A 61 9.40 -10.80 7.84
CA ALA A 61 9.02 -12.14 8.26
C ALA A 61 10.15 -13.15 7.95
N PRO A 62 10.33 -14.21 8.77
CA PRO A 62 11.37 -15.22 8.55
C PRO A 62 11.36 -15.82 7.14
N ALA A 63 10.18 -15.97 6.52
CA ALA A 63 10.04 -16.47 5.16
C ALA A 63 10.72 -15.56 4.13
N VAL A 64 10.57 -14.23 4.25
CA VAL A 64 11.22 -13.25 3.36
C VAL A 64 12.73 -13.27 3.53
N VAL A 65 13.21 -13.39 4.78
CA VAL A 65 14.64 -13.51 5.08
C VAL A 65 15.25 -14.77 4.45
N GLU A 66 14.58 -15.91 4.57
CA GLU A 66 15.07 -17.17 3.96
C GLU A 66 15.01 -17.12 2.42
N LEU A 67 13.97 -16.51 1.86
CA LEU A 67 13.87 -16.29 0.41
C LEU A 67 15.04 -15.44 -0.10
N ALA A 68 15.36 -14.34 0.58
CA ALA A 68 16.47 -13.47 0.22
C ALA A 68 17.84 -14.15 0.31
N LYS A 69 18.04 -15.09 1.22
CA LYS A 69 19.30 -15.85 1.34
C LYS A 69 19.53 -16.82 0.19
N THR A 70 18.46 -17.32 -0.41
CA THR A 70 18.50 -18.40 -1.41
C THR A 70 18.28 -17.92 -2.83
N SER A 71 17.71 -16.73 -3.00
CA SER A 71 17.46 -16.11 -4.29
C SER A 71 18.68 -15.38 -4.84
N GLU A 72 18.92 -15.51 -6.14
CA GLU A 72 19.91 -14.69 -6.87
C GLU A 72 19.31 -13.38 -7.39
N THR A 73 17.98 -13.25 -7.40
CA THR A 73 17.25 -12.10 -7.96
C THR A 73 16.67 -11.18 -6.89
N LEU A 74 16.57 -11.63 -5.64
CA LEU A 74 16.01 -10.85 -4.52
C LEU A 74 17.11 -10.31 -3.60
N GLU A 75 17.13 -9.00 -3.39
CA GLU A 75 17.96 -8.33 -2.38
C GLU A 75 17.06 -7.70 -1.30
N LEU A 76 17.23 -8.14 -0.05
CA LEU A 76 16.47 -7.65 1.09
C LEU A 76 17.26 -6.57 1.84
N TYR A 77 16.62 -5.42 2.06
CA TYR A 77 17.10 -4.34 2.89
C TYR A 77 16.27 -4.24 4.17
N VAL A 78 16.89 -4.57 5.30
CA VAL A 78 16.26 -4.44 6.62
C VAL A 78 16.37 -2.98 7.06
N ASP A 79 15.41 -2.17 6.63
CA ASP A 79 15.48 -0.72 6.78
C ASP A 79 14.08 -0.08 6.70
N LYS A 80 13.97 1.17 7.19
CA LYS A 80 12.78 1.99 6.92
C LYS A 80 12.88 2.61 5.53
N SER A 81 11.75 2.74 4.86
CA SER A 81 11.66 3.19 3.46
C SER A 81 12.24 4.60 3.23
N ILE A 82 11.88 5.58 4.05
CA ILE A 82 12.37 6.96 3.91
C ILE A 82 13.90 7.05 4.08
N PRO A 83 14.52 6.57 5.18
CA PRO A 83 15.98 6.52 5.30
C PRO A 83 16.66 5.78 4.15
N HIS A 84 16.11 4.63 3.75
CA HIS A 84 16.62 3.86 2.62
C HIS A 84 16.63 4.68 1.32
N LEU A 85 15.51 5.30 0.97
CA LEU A 85 15.35 6.12 -0.23
C LEU A 85 16.22 7.38 -0.18
N LEU A 86 16.40 8.01 0.99
CA LEU A 86 17.32 9.14 1.16
C LEU A 86 18.78 8.74 0.91
N GLN A 87 19.19 7.56 1.37
CA GLN A 87 20.57 7.11 1.27
C GLN A 87 20.91 6.56 -0.12
N ARG A 88 19.99 5.80 -0.73
CA ARG A 88 20.25 5.01 -1.95
C ARG A 88 19.52 5.54 -3.19
N GLY A 89 18.45 6.32 -2.99
CA GLY A 89 17.49 6.67 -4.04
C GLY A 89 16.73 5.45 -4.56
N CYS A 90 15.79 5.70 -5.47
CA CYS A 90 15.09 4.65 -6.21
C CYS A 90 15.78 4.39 -7.56
N GLY A 91 16.23 3.15 -7.78
CA GLY A 91 16.79 2.68 -9.05
C GLY A 91 15.88 1.72 -9.82
N ALA A 92 14.74 1.34 -9.24
CA ALA A 92 13.73 0.49 -9.85
C ALA A 92 12.82 1.30 -10.77
N ASP A 93 12.36 0.72 -11.88
CA ASP A 93 11.36 1.30 -12.78
C ASP A 93 9.95 0.75 -12.55
N PHE A 94 9.80 -0.11 -11.54
CA PHE A 94 8.52 -0.53 -10.98
C PHE A 94 8.60 -0.51 -9.46
N VAL A 95 7.69 0.17 -8.79
CA VAL A 95 7.67 0.27 -7.33
C VAL A 95 6.32 -0.20 -6.81
N VAL A 96 6.32 -1.03 -5.77
CA VAL A 96 5.14 -1.42 -5.01
C VAL A 96 5.26 -0.83 -3.61
N VAL A 97 4.28 -0.04 -3.19
CA VAL A 97 4.22 0.63 -1.89
C VAL A 97 3.04 0.08 -1.10
N ASP A 98 3.34 -0.68 -0.06
CA ASP A 98 2.40 -1.34 0.86
C ASP A 98 3.00 -1.42 2.28
N GLY A 99 3.64 -0.33 2.71
CA GLY A 99 4.31 -0.19 4.00
C GLY A 99 3.41 0.45 5.06
N ASP A 100 3.74 1.66 5.49
CA ASP A 100 2.88 2.42 6.40
C ASP A 100 1.72 3.10 5.67
N HIS A 101 0.54 3.12 6.28
CA HIS A 101 -0.65 3.72 5.67
C HIS A 101 -0.96 5.11 6.26
N ASN A 102 0.03 5.99 6.26
CA ASN A 102 -0.13 7.38 6.70
C ASN A 102 0.41 8.36 5.66
N TRP A 103 -0.11 9.59 5.71
CA TRP A 103 0.21 10.63 4.75
C TRP A 103 1.70 10.95 4.74
N PHE A 104 2.32 11.10 5.91
CA PHE A 104 3.72 11.51 6.03
C PHE A 104 4.65 10.53 5.33
N THR A 105 4.48 9.23 5.61
CA THR A 105 5.34 8.20 5.01
C THR A 105 5.16 8.15 3.50
N VAL A 106 3.92 7.99 3.02
CA VAL A 106 3.62 7.81 1.60
C VAL A 106 4.00 9.04 0.76
N TYR A 107 3.69 10.25 1.23
CA TYR A 107 4.03 11.48 0.51
C TYR A 107 5.55 11.62 0.33
N ASN A 108 6.34 11.31 1.37
CA ASN A 108 7.80 11.40 1.30
C ASN A 108 8.40 10.27 0.46
N GLU A 109 7.88 9.05 0.52
CA GLU A 109 8.29 7.95 -0.36
C GLU A 109 8.09 8.33 -1.83
N LEU A 110 6.90 8.80 -2.20
CA LEU A 110 6.58 9.25 -3.55
C LEU A 110 7.51 10.38 -4.02
N THR A 111 7.74 11.37 -3.16
CA THR A 111 8.64 12.49 -3.45
C THR A 111 10.07 12.03 -3.70
N LEU A 112 10.59 11.11 -2.87
CA LEU A 112 11.95 10.59 -3.01
C LEU A 112 12.13 9.69 -4.23
N ILE A 113 11.12 8.88 -4.55
CA ILE A 113 11.09 8.07 -5.77
C ILE A 113 11.07 8.98 -7.00
N ALA A 114 10.18 9.97 -7.04
CA ALA A 114 10.04 10.90 -8.15
C ALA A 114 11.32 11.69 -8.41
N ARG A 115 11.93 12.22 -7.34
CA ARG A 115 13.23 12.89 -7.39
C ARG A 115 14.32 11.96 -7.94
N SER A 116 14.37 10.73 -7.45
CA SER A 116 15.36 9.73 -7.89
C SER A 116 15.23 9.40 -9.37
N TRP A 117 14.00 9.38 -9.90
CA TRP A 117 13.73 9.14 -11.31
C TRP A 117 14.07 10.36 -12.17
N GLU A 118 13.78 11.58 -11.70
CA GLU A 118 14.17 12.81 -12.38
C GLU A 118 15.69 12.93 -12.51
N GLU A 119 16.44 12.73 -11.42
CA GLU A 119 17.90 12.76 -11.42
C GLU A 119 18.54 11.70 -12.35
N LYS A 120 17.83 10.60 -12.62
CA LYS A 120 18.28 9.50 -13.49
C LYS A 120 17.67 9.52 -14.89
N GLU A 121 16.84 10.52 -15.21
CA GLU A 121 16.08 10.59 -16.47
C GLU A 121 15.26 9.30 -16.74
N MET A 122 14.64 8.76 -15.69
CA MET A 122 13.86 7.52 -15.72
C MET A 122 12.35 7.77 -15.65
N THR A 123 11.59 6.85 -16.22
CA THR A 123 10.14 6.72 -16.02
C THR A 123 9.82 5.31 -15.57
N GLY A 124 8.67 5.12 -14.93
CA GLY A 124 8.29 3.85 -14.35
C GLY A 124 6.84 3.84 -13.89
N THR A 125 6.48 2.77 -13.19
CA THR A 125 5.16 2.57 -12.58
C THR A 125 5.29 2.49 -11.07
N ILE A 126 4.47 3.22 -10.32
CA ILE A 126 4.32 3.04 -8.87
C ILE A 126 2.93 2.50 -8.60
N VAL A 127 2.83 1.36 -7.93
CA VAL A 127 1.59 0.77 -7.44
C VAL A 127 1.51 0.98 -5.94
N LEU A 128 0.36 1.42 -5.46
CA LEU A 128 0.12 1.68 -4.04
C LEU A 128 -1.12 0.93 -3.58
N HIS A 129 -1.08 0.34 -2.39
CA HIS A 129 -2.25 -0.25 -1.76
C HIS A 129 -2.91 0.74 -0.78
N ASP A 130 -4.07 0.37 -0.21
CA ASP A 130 -4.77 1.13 0.83
C ASP A 130 -5.21 2.56 0.43
N VAL A 131 -5.44 2.75 -0.87
CA VAL A 131 -5.91 4.03 -1.45
C VAL A 131 -7.43 4.25 -1.34
N SER A 132 -8.17 3.29 -0.77
CA SER A 132 -9.60 3.38 -0.44
C SER A 132 -9.82 3.28 1.07
N TRP A 133 -11.07 3.13 1.52
CA TRP A 133 -11.39 3.05 2.96
C TRP A 133 -10.61 1.91 3.64
N PRO A 134 -10.07 2.11 4.86
CA PRO A 134 -10.16 3.33 5.66
C PRO A 134 -9.03 4.33 5.36
N CYS A 135 -7.89 3.84 4.89
CA CYS A 135 -6.63 4.57 4.88
C CYS A 135 -6.55 5.67 3.82
N ALA A 136 -7.44 5.68 2.82
CA ALA A 136 -7.54 6.77 1.86
C ALA A 136 -7.56 8.15 2.52
N ARG A 137 -8.33 8.27 3.60
CA ARG A 137 -8.60 9.53 4.29
C ARG A 137 -8.29 9.46 5.78
N ARG A 138 -7.56 8.46 6.24
CA ARG A 138 -7.26 8.30 7.66
C ARG A 138 -5.90 7.66 7.82
N ASP A 139 -4.99 8.32 8.51
CA ASP A 139 -3.70 7.74 8.83
C ASP A 139 -3.85 6.52 9.75
N GLN A 140 -3.07 5.48 9.44
CA GLN A 140 -2.77 4.35 10.29
C GLN A 140 -1.31 4.38 10.71
N TYR A 141 -1.04 4.12 11.98
CA TYR A 141 0.30 4.14 12.55
C TYR A 141 0.63 2.78 13.20
N TYR A 142 1.67 2.10 12.72
CA TYR A 142 2.25 0.97 13.45
C TYR A 142 3.05 1.48 14.67
N ASP A 143 3.95 2.44 14.45
CA ASP A 143 4.66 3.16 15.50
C ASP A 143 4.50 4.69 15.34
N PRO A 144 3.60 5.33 16.09
CA PRO A 144 3.43 6.79 16.08
C PRO A 144 4.70 7.57 16.41
N ALA A 145 5.67 6.98 17.10
CA ALA A 145 6.93 7.66 17.45
C ALA A 145 7.82 7.91 16.22
N ASP A 146 7.56 7.22 15.10
CA ASP A 146 8.28 7.41 13.85
C ASP A 146 7.80 8.62 13.05
N ILE A 147 6.66 9.19 13.41
CA ILE A 147 6.06 10.32 12.71
C ILE A 147 6.45 11.62 13.43
N PRO A 148 6.97 12.63 12.70
CA PRO A 148 7.23 13.95 13.27
C PRO A 148 5.97 14.54 13.91
N ALA A 149 6.13 15.24 15.02
CA ALA A 149 5.01 15.75 15.82
C ALA A 149 4.08 16.68 15.03
N GLU A 150 4.60 17.39 14.04
CA GLU A 150 3.86 18.26 13.12
C GLU A 150 2.99 17.51 12.10
N ALA A 151 3.30 16.26 11.80
CA ALA A 151 2.57 15.41 10.86
C ALA A 151 1.75 14.32 11.55
N LEU A 152 1.93 14.13 12.87
CA LEU A 152 1.22 13.14 13.66
C LEU A 152 -0.16 13.65 14.09
N HIS A 153 -1.22 12.99 13.63
CA HIS A 153 -2.57 13.26 14.10
C HIS A 153 -2.82 12.64 15.48
N PRO A 154 -3.76 13.19 16.29
CA PRO A 154 -4.28 12.48 17.45
C PRO A 154 -4.76 11.08 17.04
N TYR A 155 -4.34 10.04 17.77
CA TYR A 155 -4.56 8.64 17.38
C TYR A 155 -5.12 7.79 18.53
N CYS A 156 -5.68 6.62 18.19
CA CYS A 156 -6.20 5.65 19.15
C CYS A 156 -5.90 4.22 18.71
N TYR A 157 -5.44 3.38 19.64
CA TYR A 157 -5.20 1.95 19.42
C TYR A 157 -6.42 1.08 19.71
N GLN A 158 -7.34 1.56 20.56
CA GLN A 158 -8.39 0.75 21.16
C GLN A 158 -9.69 0.78 20.35
N GLN A 159 -10.05 1.96 19.85
CA GLN A 159 -11.27 2.13 19.07
C GLN A 159 -11.03 1.76 17.61
N GLY A 160 -12.09 1.38 16.91
CA GLY A 160 -12.03 1.10 15.48
C GLY A 160 -12.79 2.10 14.65
N VAL A 161 -12.92 1.75 13.37
CA VAL A 161 -13.60 2.54 12.35
C VAL A 161 -14.67 1.72 11.65
N THR A 162 -15.65 2.40 11.05
CA THR A 162 -16.69 1.80 10.23
C THR A 162 -16.96 2.66 9.00
N VAL A 163 -17.54 2.07 7.95
CA VAL A 163 -17.84 2.80 6.71
C VAL A 163 -18.91 3.87 6.97
N GLY A 164 -18.69 5.08 6.46
CA GLY A 164 -19.64 6.19 6.54
C GLY A 164 -19.65 6.95 7.87
N VAL A 165 -18.68 6.67 8.77
CA VAL A 165 -18.51 7.37 10.04
C VAL A 165 -17.08 7.90 10.14
N ASP A 166 -16.94 9.22 10.31
CA ASP A 166 -15.64 9.89 10.36
C ASP A 166 -15.01 9.86 11.77
N GLU A 167 -15.80 9.63 12.80
CA GLU A 167 -15.34 9.42 14.18
C GLU A 167 -14.94 7.96 14.45
N MET A 168 -14.17 7.76 15.52
CA MET A 168 -13.88 6.42 16.05
C MET A 168 -15.12 5.81 16.72
N VAL A 169 -15.26 4.49 16.65
CA VAL A 169 -16.35 3.73 17.26
C VAL A 169 -15.83 2.70 18.26
N ASP A 170 -16.66 2.32 19.25
CA ASP A 170 -16.40 1.12 20.04
C ASP A 170 -16.66 -0.11 19.15
N GLY A 171 -15.67 -1.00 19.04
CA GLY A 171 -15.69 -2.05 18.03
C GLY A 171 -15.19 -1.57 16.66
N GLY A 172 -15.70 -2.16 15.57
CA GLY A 172 -15.30 -1.80 14.19
C GLY A 172 -13.92 -2.33 13.80
N PHE A 173 -13.46 -1.98 12.59
CA PHE A 173 -12.14 -2.40 12.12
C PHE A 173 -11.03 -1.65 12.87
N ARG A 174 -10.11 -2.40 13.47
CA ARG A 174 -9.07 -1.91 14.38
C ARG A 174 -7.94 -2.92 14.49
N GLY A 175 -6.77 -2.44 14.95
CA GLY A 175 -5.56 -3.26 15.05
C GLY A 175 -5.48 -4.16 16.29
N GLU A 176 -6.45 -4.14 17.20
CA GLU A 176 -6.40 -4.87 18.48
C GLU A 176 -5.07 -4.65 19.24
N GLY A 177 -4.52 -3.43 19.16
CA GLY A 177 -3.23 -3.04 19.74
C GLY A 177 -2.01 -3.16 18.83
N ALA A 178 -2.13 -3.77 17.64
CA ALA A 178 -1.03 -3.88 16.67
C ALA A 178 -0.76 -2.57 15.89
N PHE A 179 -1.78 -1.74 15.70
CA PHE A 179 -1.68 -0.43 15.07
C PHE A 179 -2.75 0.52 15.62
N ALA A 180 -2.53 1.82 15.44
CA ALA A 180 -3.47 2.88 15.77
C ALA A 180 -4.03 3.55 14.52
N TYR A 181 -5.21 4.13 14.65
CA TYR A 181 -5.78 5.04 13.64
C TYR A 181 -5.78 6.47 14.15
N ALA A 182 -5.61 7.44 13.24
CA ALA A 182 -5.99 8.82 13.50
C ALA A 182 -7.46 8.89 13.93
N VAL A 183 -7.75 9.70 14.95
CA VAL A 183 -9.08 9.79 15.59
C VAL A 183 -10.15 10.32 14.64
N LYS A 184 -9.78 11.14 13.67
CA LYS A 184 -10.68 11.68 12.64
C LYS A 184 -10.24 11.27 11.24
N ALA A 185 -11.20 10.93 10.40
CA ALA A 185 -10.99 10.86 8.96
C ALA A 185 -11.05 12.26 8.33
N GLY A 186 -10.35 12.39 7.20
CA GLY A 186 -10.31 13.58 6.36
C GLY A 186 -9.42 14.69 6.90
N GLY A 187 -9.42 15.80 6.17
CA GLY A 187 -8.58 16.96 6.44
C GLY A 187 -7.22 16.91 5.74
N PRO A 188 -6.41 17.98 5.88
CA PRO A 188 -5.08 18.04 5.29
C PRO A 188 -4.18 16.96 5.86
N CYS A 189 -3.29 16.44 5.02
CA CYS A 189 -2.21 15.56 5.44
C CYS A 189 -2.68 14.31 6.20
N ASN A 190 -3.80 13.70 5.80
CA ASN A 190 -4.42 12.56 6.50
C ASN A 190 -4.91 11.50 5.51
N GLY A 191 -4.20 10.38 5.45
CA GLY A 191 -4.48 9.21 4.62
C GLY A 191 -3.62 9.10 3.35
N VAL A 192 -3.56 7.88 2.82
CA VAL A 192 -2.77 7.48 1.65
C VAL A 192 -3.25 8.18 0.38
N LEU A 193 -4.57 8.22 0.13
CA LEU A 193 -5.11 8.91 -1.04
C LEU A 193 -4.86 10.41 -0.97
N THR A 194 -4.95 11.00 0.23
CA THR A 194 -4.57 12.40 0.46
C THR A 194 -3.10 12.65 0.11
N ALA A 195 -2.18 11.75 0.48
CA ALA A 195 -0.76 11.88 0.12
C ALA A 195 -0.53 11.80 -1.39
N ILE A 196 -1.25 10.91 -2.08
CA ILE A 196 -1.18 10.79 -3.54
C ILE A 196 -1.70 12.07 -4.22
N GLU A 197 -2.83 12.59 -3.76
CA GLU A 197 -3.42 13.81 -4.33
C GLU A 197 -2.52 15.03 -4.12
N ASP A 198 -1.98 15.20 -2.92
CA ASP A 198 -1.02 16.27 -2.60
C ASP A 198 0.26 16.12 -3.45
N PHE A 199 0.79 14.90 -3.58
CA PHE A 199 1.96 14.62 -4.43
C PHE A 199 1.71 14.99 -5.90
N VAL A 200 0.57 14.61 -6.47
CA VAL A 200 0.22 14.94 -7.87
C VAL A 200 -0.01 16.44 -8.05
N ALA A 201 -0.58 17.13 -7.05
CA ALA A 201 -0.75 18.57 -7.09
C ALA A 201 0.60 19.31 -7.10
N ASP A 202 1.55 18.85 -6.28
CA ASP A 202 2.90 19.43 -6.16
C ASP A 202 3.83 19.02 -7.32
N ASN A 203 3.52 17.94 -8.02
CA ASN A 203 4.30 17.41 -9.14
C ASN A 203 3.43 17.28 -10.40
N PRO A 204 3.21 18.37 -11.17
CA PRO A 204 2.48 18.30 -12.43
C PRO A 204 3.12 17.30 -13.42
N GLY A 205 2.28 16.62 -14.21
CA GLY A 205 2.72 15.64 -15.20
C GLY A 205 2.74 14.19 -14.70
N TRP A 206 2.19 13.92 -13.52
CA TRP A 206 1.84 12.56 -13.07
C TRP A 206 0.36 12.25 -13.34
N THR A 207 0.08 11.00 -13.69
CA THR A 207 -1.28 10.46 -13.84
C THR A 207 -1.54 9.48 -12.70
N TYR A 208 -2.66 9.67 -11.99
CA TYR A 208 -3.16 8.73 -10.99
C TYR A 208 -4.37 7.93 -11.50
N ARG A 209 -4.40 6.64 -11.19
CA ARG A 209 -5.54 5.73 -11.42
C ARG A 209 -5.78 4.89 -10.18
N SER A 210 -7.04 4.56 -9.91
CA SER A 210 -7.41 3.69 -8.80
C SER A 210 -8.40 2.60 -9.21
N ILE A 211 -8.45 1.54 -8.41
CA ILE A 211 -9.47 0.49 -8.41
C ILE A 211 -10.02 0.40 -6.99
N ASP A 212 -11.33 0.55 -6.84
CA ASP A 212 -12.01 0.50 -5.54
C ASP A 212 -12.34 -0.96 -5.16
N ALA A 213 -11.29 -1.78 -4.98
CA ALA A 213 -11.39 -3.18 -4.56
C ALA A 213 -10.36 -3.48 -3.50
N VAL A 214 -10.76 -4.24 -2.47
CA VAL A 214 -9.88 -4.72 -1.39
C VAL A 214 -9.04 -3.58 -0.79
N PHE A 215 -9.69 -2.63 -0.12
CA PHE A 215 -9.04 -1.42 0.45
C PHE A 215 -8.35 -0.50 -0.57
N GLY A 216 -8.39 -0.84 -1.86
CA GLY A 216 -8.04 0.02 -2.98
C GLY A 216 -6.65 -0.24 -3.53
N LEU A 217 -6.54 -0.23 -4.86
CA LEU A 217 -5.26 -0.26 -5.58
C LEU A 217 -5.07 1.03 -6.37
N GLY A 218 -3.96 1.73 -6.14
CA GLY A 218 -3.54 2.93 -6.85
C GLY A 218 -2.41 2.66 -7.83
N CYS A 219 -2.32 3.45 -8.89
CA CYS A 219 -1.20 3.48 -9.82
C CYS A 219 -0.83 4.91 -10.20
N LEU A 220 0.45 5.23 -10.09
CA LEU A 220 1.06 6.49 -10.50
C LEU A 220 2.07 6.26 -11.62
N THR A 221 1.96 7.05 -12.67
CA THR A 221 2.88 7.05 -13.84
C THR A 221 3.12 8.46 -14.33
N ARG A 222 4.17 8.69 -15.13
CA ARG A 222 4.35 9.96 -15.83
C ARG A 222 3.39 10.05 -17.01
N ALA A 223 2.67 11.16 -17.13
CA ALA A 223 1.64 11.35 -18.13
C ALA A 223 2.19 11.16 -19.55
N GLY A 224 1.50 10.34 -20.35
CA GLY A 224 1.84 10.12 -21.77
C GLY A 224 3.04 9.20 -22.02
N THR A 225 3.62 8.57 -21.00
CA THR A 225 4.64 7.53 -21.23
C THR A 225 4.01 6.19 -21.62
N ARG A 226 4.86 5.24 -22.01
CA ARG A 226 4.44 3.85 -22.28
C ARG A 226 3.78 3.23 -21.05
N GLU A 227 4.31 3.51 -19.86
CA GLU A 227 3.80 2.98 -18.59
C GLU A 227 2.40 3.51 -18.28
N ASP A 228 2.11 4.79 -18.54
CA ASP A 228 0.76 5.37 -18.37
C ASP A 228 -0.26 4.70 -19.30
N ALA A 229 0.11 4.44 -20.56
CA ALA A 229 -0.75 3.73 -21.50
C ALA A 229 -1.04 2.29 -21.05
N ILE A 230 -0.02 1.58 -20.55
CA ILE A 230 -0.17 0.21 -20.00
C ILE A 230 -1.06 0.24 -18.77
N ALA A 231 -0.81 1.15 -17.84
CA ALA A 231 -1.61 1.30 -16.62
C ALA A 231 -3.08 1.61 -16.95
N ALA A 232 -3.34 2.47 -17.91
CA ALA A 232 -4.69 2.77 -18.38
C ALA A 232 -5.41 1.52 -18.90
N GLU A 233 -4.74 0.70 -19.72
CA GLU A 233 -5.34 -0.51 -20.28
C GLU A 233 -5.60 -1.58 -19.20
N VAL A 234 -4.66 -1.77 -18.27
CA VAL A 234 -4.78 -2.77 -17.20
C VAL A 234 -5.85 -2.37 -16.18
N PHE A 235 -5.98 -1.08 -15.85
CA PHE A 235 -6.96 -0.60 -14.86
C PHE A 235 -8.37 -0.50 -15.43
N ALA A 236 -8.53 -0.18 -16.72
CA ALA A 236 -9.83 0.12 -17.32
C ALA A 236 -10.93 -0.93 -17.08
N PRO A 237 -10.68 -2.26 -17.13
CA PRO A 237 -11.71 -3.26 -16.86
C PRO A 237 -12.28 -3.19 -15.44
N TYR A 238 -11.51 -2.71 -14.46
CA TYR A 238 -11.87 -2.71 -13.04
C TYR A 238 -12.42 -1.35 -12.56
N GLN A 239 -12.25 -0.29 -13.35
CA GLN A 239 -12.76 1.05 -13.08
C GLN A 239 -14.25 1.18 -13.42
N ASN A 240 -15.08 0.40 -12.74
CA ASN A 240 -16.51 0.34 -13.00
C ASN A 240 -17.32 0.26 -11.69
N SER A 241 -18.59 0.66 -11.77
CA SER A 241 -19.48 0.69 -10.59
C SER A 241 -19.79 -0.68 -9.98
N LEU A 242 -19.61 -1.79 -10.72
CA LEU A 242 -19.83 -3.12 -10.18
C LEU A 242 -18.74 -3.46 -9.15
N VAL A 243 -17.47 -3.18 -9.47
CA VAL A 243 -16.34 -3.42 -8.57
C VAL A 243 -16.53 -2.65 -7.26
N GLY A 244 -16.80 -1.35 -7.32
CA GLY A 244 -17.03 -0.55 -6.11
C GLY A 244 -18.24 -1.02 -5.28
N ARG A 245 -19.32 -1.51 -5.91
CA ARG A 245 -20.45 -2.10 -5.17
C ARG A 245 -20.10 -3.43 -4.51
N LEU A 246 -19.30 -4.27 -5.17
CA LEU A 246 -18.82 -5.52 -4.59
C LEU A 246 -17.92 -5.27 -3.38
N GLU A 247 -17.04 -4.27 -3.47
CA GLU A 247 -16.19 -3.84 -2.37
C GLU A 247 -17.01 -3.28 -1.19
N ALA A 248 -17.97 -2.40 -1.46
CA ALA A 248 -18.86 -1.89 -0.41
C ALA A 248 -19.62 -3.02 0.31
N ASN A 249 -20.10 -4.02 -0.44
CA ASN A 249 -20.73 -5.20 0.13
C ASN A 249 -19.74 -6.04 0.95
N ARG A 250 -18.51 -6.24 0.46
CA ARG A 250 -17.44 -6.95 1.18
C ARG A 250 -17.14 -6.27 2.52
N LEU A 251 -16.96 -4.95 2.53
CA LEU A 251 -16.69 -4.16 3.74
C LEU A 251 -17.85 -4.24 4.74
N ALA A 252 -19.09 -4.14 4.26
CA ALA A 252 -20.27 -4.28 5.14
C ALA A 252 -20.33 -5.66 5.81
N LEU A 253 -20.07 -6.74 5.05
CA LEU A 253 -20.03 -8.10 5.59
C LEU A 253 -18.85 -8.29 6.55
N TYR A 254 -17.66 -7.77 6.20
CA TYR A 254 -16.46 -7.84 7.02
C TYR A 254 -16.67 -7.16 8.38
N LEU A 255 -17.18 -5.92 8.37
CA LEU A 255 -17.50 -5.17 9.59
C LEU A 255 -18.59 -5.87 10.42
N LYS A 256 -19.56 -6.51 9.76
CA LYS A 256 -20.58 -7.30 10.47
C LYS A 256 -19.99 -8.52 11.18
N VAL A 257 -19.03 -9.19 10.56
CA VAL A 257 -18.32 -10.32 11.19
C VAL A 257 -17.57 -9.85 12.43
N ILE A 258 -16.87 -8.70 12.37
CA ILE A 258 -16.18 -8.12 13.53
C ILE A 258 -17.18 -7.82 14.67
N GLU A 259 -18.29 -7.18 14.35
CA GLU A 259 -19.34 -6.88 15.33
C GLU A 259 -19.85 -8.15 16.04
N LEU A 260 -20.08 -9.23 15.28
CA LEU A 260 -20.50 -10.52 15.83
C LEU A 260 -19.42 -11.17 16.70
N GLN A 261 -18.15 -11.08 16.31
CA GLN A 261 -17.02 -11.57 17.10
C GLN A 261 -16.91 -10.84 18.44
N ASP A 262 -17.08 -9.51 18.44
CA ASP A 262 -17.06 -8.70 19.65
C ASP A 262 -18.22 -9.04 20.59
N ALA A 263 -19.41 -9.24 20.05
CA ALA A 263 -20.58 -9.68 20.81
C ALA A 263 -20.34 -11.04 21.48
N LEU A 264 -19.72 -12.00 20.77
CA LEU A 264 -19.37 -13.31 21.31
C LEU A 264 -18.34 -13.22 22.42
N LYS A 265 -17.28 -12.42 22.25
CA LYS A 265 -16.27 -12.18 23.31
C LYS A 265 -16.91 -11.61 24.58
N LYS A 266 -17.86 -10.68 24.45
CA LYS A 266 -18.58 -10.08 25.60
C LYS A 266 -19.47 -11.08 26.35
N VAL A 267 -20.03 -12.08 25.68
CA VAL A 267 -20.84 -13.15 26.31
C VAL A 267 -19.97 -14.22 26.98
N ALA A 268 -18.74 -14.42 26.48
CA ALA A 268 -17.81 -15.42 27.01
C ALA A 268 -16.95 -14.92 28.19
N ALA A 269 -16.93 -13.61 28.44
CA ALA A 269 -16.22 -12.95 29.54
C ALA A 269 -17.11 -12.80 30.78
#